data_AF-A0A2A3VIX3-F1
#
_entry.id   AF-A0A2A3VIX3-F1
#
_cell.length_a   1.000
_cell.length_b   1.000
_cell.length_c   1.000
_cell.angle_alpha   90.00
_cell.angle_beta   90.00
_cell.angle_gamma   90.00
#
_symmetry.space_group_name_H-M   'P 1'
#
loop_
_entity.id
_entity.type
_entity.pdbx_description
1 polymer ?
#
loop_
_entity_poly.entity_id
_entity_poly.type
_entity_poly.pdbx_seq_one_letter_code
_entity_poly.pdbx_strand_id
1 'polypeptide(L)'
;MARRLGVGVATLKQWMDDDDRLRAAYDEGIEEEHQFLIAALKKQIDKSPTPAIFLLKTRHGYVEGDRAEQANRVQLTFNIPAAPTREEWLQARVIDPEKLPHDA
;
A
#
# COMPACT_ATOMS: atom_id res chain seq x y z
N MET A 1 0.01 19.68 -15.83
CA MET A 1 0.60 18.82 -16.89
C MET A 1 -0.25 18.78 -18.15
N ALA A 2 -1.49 18.28 -18.12
CA ALA A 2 -2.39 18.21 -19.30
C ALA A 2 -2.50 19.53 -20.08
N ARG A 3 -2.69 20.65 -19.36
CA ARG A 3 -2.72 22.01 -19.95
C ARG A 3 -1.42 22.42 -20.66
N ARG A 4 -0.26 21.93 -20.21
CA ARG A 4 1.06 22.19 -20.86
C ARG A 4 1.27 21.33 -22.10
N LEU A 5 0.61 20.18 -22.16
CA LEU A 5 0.63 19.27 -23.31
C LEU A 5 -0.48 19.60 -24.32
N GLY A 6 -1.30 20.63 -24.06
CA GLY A 6 -2.40 21.04 -24.94
C GLY A 6 -3.58 20.07 -24.96
N VAL A 7 -3.67 19.15 -24.00
CA VAL A 7 -4.71 18.11 -23.96
C VAL A 7 -5.62 18.24 -22.75
N GLY A 8 -6.83 17.69 -22.87
CA GLY A 8 -7.77 17.56 -21.76
C GLY A 8 -7.27 16.58 -20.69
N VAL A 9 -7.65 16.82 -19.43
CA VAL A 9 -7.27 15.93 -18.31
C VAL A 9 -7.82 14.52 -18.49
N ALA A 10 -9.08 14.40 -18.96
CA ALA A 10 -9.69 13.11 -19.25
C ALA A 10 -8.97 12.37 -20.38
N THR A 11 -8.56 13.09 -21.43
CA THR A 11 -7.80 12.53 -22.55
C THR A 11 -6.42 12.04 -22.11
N LEU A 12 -5.70 12.84 -21.32
CA LEU A 12 -4.40 12.42 -20.80
C LEU A 12 -4.54 11.20 -19.88
N LYS A 13 -5.57 11.16 -19.04
CA LYS A 13 -5.85 10.02 -18.18
C LYS A 13 -6.12 8.76 -19.01
N GLN A 14 -6.98 8.85 -20.01
CA GLN A 14 -7.28 7.75 -20.91
C GLN A 14 -6.00 7.21 -21.59
N TRP A 15 -5.12 8.09 -22.07
CA TRP A 15 -3.85 7.67 -22.66
C TRP A 15 -2.91 6.97 -21.68
N MET A 16 -2.92 7.35 -20.42
CA MET A 16 -2.14 6.69 -19.37
C MET A 16 -2.75 5.35 -18.95
N ASP A 17 -4.07 5.19 -19.09
CA ASP A 17 -4.78 3.94 -18.78
C ASP A 17 -4.67 2.95 -19.97
N ASP A 18 -4.56 3.44 -21.21
CA ASP A 18 -4.48 2.63 -22.43
C ASP A 18 -3.05 2.19 -22.81
N ASP A 19 -2.03 2.90 -22.35
CA ASP A 19 -0.62 2.63 -22.67
C ASP A 19 0.25 2.54 -21.40
N ASP A 20 0.61 1.30 -21.05
CA ASP A 20 1.47 0.98 -19.91
C ASP A 20 2.85 1.64 -19.98
N ARG A 21 3.37 1.95 -21.18
CA ARG A 21 4.69 2.59 -21.34
C ARG A 21 4.62 4.07 -20.98
N LEU A 22 3.54 4.74 -21.35
CA LEU A 22 3.28 6.12 -20.97
C LEU A 22 3.12 6.24 -19.46
N ARG A 23 2.45 5.26 -18.84
CA ARG A 23 2.34 5.17 -17.39
C ARG A 23 3.70 4.95 -16.72
N ALA A 24 4.48 3.98 -17.19
CA ALA A 24 5.80 3.68 -16.63
C ALA A 24 6.77 4.88 -16.73
N ALA A 25 6.82 5.54 -17.89
CA ALA A 25 7.66 6.73 -18.08
C ALA A 25 7.21 7.91 -17.20
N TYR A 26 5.91 8.03 -16.94
CA TYR A 26 5.39 9.04 -16.02
C TYR A 26 5.80 8.75 -14.58
N ASP A 27 5.64 7.51 -14.13
CA ASP A 27 5.98 7.10 -12.77
C ASP A 27 7.51 7.20 -12.54
N GLU A 28 8.33 6.88 -13.55
CA GLU A 28 9.79 7.13 -13.53
C GLU A 28 10.13 8.62 -13.37
N GLY A 29 9.47 9.50 -14.12
CA GLY A 29 9.67 10.95 -13.99
C GLY A 29 9.26 11.51 -12.62
N ILE A 30 8.25 10.91 -11.98
CA ILE A 30 7.88 11.25 -10.60
C ILE A 30 8.97 10.81 -9.61
N GLU A 31 9.58 9.64 -9.82
CA GLU A 31 10.68 9.16 -8.98
C GLU A 31 11.95 10.01 -9.15
N GLU A 32 12.32 10.39 -10.37
CA GLU A 32 13.45 11.30 -10.61
C GLU A 32 13.26 12.63 -9.88
N GLU A 33 12.06 13.19 -9.95
CA GLU A 33 11.69 14.40 -9.23
C GLU A 33 11.77 14.23 -7.71
N HIS A 34 11.32 13.07 -7.20
CA HIS A 34 11.41 12.74 -5.78
C HIS A 34 12.86 12.76 -5.29
N GLN A 35 13.76 12.09 -6.01
CA GLN A 35 15.19 12.05 -5.68
C GLN A 35 15.82 13.44 -5.74
N PHE A 36 15.46 14.25 -6.74
CA PHE A 36 15.92 15.63 -6.86
C PHE A 36 15.49 16.48 -5.66
N LEU A 37 14.21 16.40 -5.26
CA LEU A 37 13.68 17.16 -4.12
C LEU A 37 14.31 16.73 -2.80
N ILE A 38 14.55 15.44 -2.59
CA ILE A 38 15.29 14.93 -1.44
C ILE A 38 16.72 15.47 -1.41
N ALA A 39 17.42 15.44 -2.55
CA ALA A 39 18.78 15.96 -2.64
C ALA A 39 18.84 17.48 -2.37
N ALA A 40 17.85 18.24 -2.85
CA ALA A 40 17.71 19.66 -2.58
C ALA A 40 17.43 19.92 -1.08
N LEU A 41 16.54 19.14 -0.46
CA LEU A 41 16.24 19.21 0.97
C LEU A 41 17.50 18.94 1.82
N LYS A 42 18.25 17.89 1.50
CA LYS A 42 19.51 17.56 2.18
C LYS A 42 20.50 18.73 2.15
N LYS A 43 20.57 19.47 1.05
CA LYS A 43 21.44 20.65 0.90
C LYS A 43 20.95 21.87 1.70
N GLN A 44 19.68 21.91 2.07
CA GLN A 44 19.05 23.06 2.75
C GLN A 44 18.73 22.79 4.22
N ILE A 45 19.09 21.62 4.75
CA ILE A 45 18.76 21.18 6.12
C ILE A 45 19.26 22.17 7.18
N ASP A 46 20.41 22.79 6.96
CA ASP A 46 21.02 23.74 7.90
C ASP A 46 20.49 25.18 7.74
N LYS A 47 19.68 25.46 6.71
CA LYS A 47 19.25 26.83 6.36
C LYS A 47 17.75 27.04 6.50
N SER A 48 16.93 26.18 5.88
CA SER A 48 15.47 26.14 6.03
C SER A 48 14.90 24.99 5.20
N PRO A 49 14.60 23.83 5.82
CA PRO A 49 14.08 22.66 5.11
C PRO A 49 12.59 22.75 4.72
N THR A 50 11.87 23.79 5.19
CA THR A 50 10.40 23.87 5.16
C THR A 50 9.78 23.76 3.75
N PRO A 51 10.23 24.50 2.72
CA PRO A 51 9.58 24.46 1.40
C PRO A 51 9.70 23.09 0.71
N ALA A 52 10.86 22.42 0.85
CA ALA A 52 11.09 21.13 0.24
C ALA A 52 10.29 20.01 0.94
N ILE A 53 10.09 20.09 2.26
CA ILE A 53 9.18 19.19 2.99
C ILE A 53 7.74 19.34 2.48
N PHE A 54 7.22 20.55 2.27
CA PHE A 54 5.86 20.75 1.74
C PHE A 54 5.67 20.18 0.33
N LEU A 55 6.70 20.25 -0.52
CA LEU A 55 6.65 19.63 -1.85
C LEU A 55 6.61 18.11 -1.78
N LEU A 56 7.40 17.50 -0.87
CA LEU A 56 7.37 16.05 -0.63
C LEU A 56 6.00 15.60 -0.10
N LYS A 57 5.40 16.35 0.83
CA LYS A 57 4.07 16.07 1.38
C LYS A 57 2.97 16.12 0.32
N THR A 58 2.95 17.17 -0.48
CA THR A 58 1.82 17.44 -1.41
C THR A 58 1.87 16.63 -2.70
N ARG A 59 3.06 16.25 -3.18
CA ARG A 59 3.22 15.57 -4.48
C ARG A 59 3.54 14.07 -4.36
N HIS A 60 4.17 13.65 -3.27
CA HIS A 60 4.55 12.25 -3.05
C HIS A 60 3.80 11.62 -1.86
N GLY A 61 2.82 12.33 -1.29
CA GLY A 61 1.97 11.80 -0.22
C GLY A 61 2.69 11.59 1.11
N TYR A 62 3.78 12.32 1.39
CA TYR A 62 4.38 12.27 2.73
C TYR A 62 3.38 12.81 3.75
N VAL A 63 2.96 11.96 4.69
CA VAL A 63 2.09 12.34 5.82
C VAL A 63 2.92 12.34 7.09
N GLU A 64 3.07 13.50 7.72
CA GLU A 64 3.74 13.61 9.02
C GLU A 64 2.81 13.05 10.11
N GLY A 65 3.31 12.04 10.83
CA GLY A 65 2.54 11.38 11.90
C GLY A 65 1.60 10.29 11.40
N ASP A 66 1.79 9.76 10.18
CA ASP A 66 0.99 8.66 9.69
C ASP A 66 1.21 7.42 10.56
N ARG A 67 0.28 7.20 11.49
CA ARG A 67 -0.02 5.87 12.03
C ARG A 67 -0.66 5.05 10.92
N ALA A 68 0.05 4.83 9.82
CA ALA A 68 -0.34 3.90 8.76
C ALA A 68 -0.57 2.48 9.33
N GLU A 69 -0.02 2.18 10.51
CA GLU A 69 -0.33 0.98 11.29
C GLU A 69 -1.79 0.86 11.77
N GLN A 70 -2.61 1.92 11.75
CA GLN A 70 -3.98 1.87 12.28
C GLN A 70 -5.09 1.82 11.21
N ALA A 71 -4.85 2.29 9.98
CA ALA A 71 -5.93 2.45 8.99
C ALA A 71 -6.33 1.14 8.27
N ASN A 72 -5.53 0.08 8.34
CA ASN A 72 -5.85 -1.21 7.71
C ASN A 72 -5.48 -2.42 8.58
N ARG A 73 -5.67 -2.33 9.90
CA ARG A 73 -5.55 -3.50 10.76
C ARG A 73 -6.84 -4.32 10.67
N VAL A 74 -6.78 -5.43 9.94
CA VAL A 74 -7.80 -6.50 10.03
C VAL A 74 -7.85 -6.94 11.49
N GLN A 75 -8.93 -6.61 12.19
CA GLN A 75 -9.15 -7.04 13.56
C GLN A 75 -9.58 -8.51 13.54
N LEU A 76 -8.62 -9.43 13.73
CA LEU A 76 -8.89 -10.85 13.86
C LEU A 76 -9.23 -11.16 15.31
N THR A 77 -10.51 -11.45 15.59
CA THR A 77 -10.95 -11.94 16.89
C THR A 77 -10.87 -13.46 16.89
N PHE A 78 -9.88 -14.02 17.58
CA PHE A 78 -9.77 -15.47 17.77
C PHE A 78 -10.63 -15.90 18.95
N ASN A 79 -11.77 -16.53 18.66
CA ASN A 79 -12.62 -17.12 19.69
C ASN A 79 -12.07 -18.52 20.03
N ILE A 80 -11.10 -18.56 20.95
CA ILE A 80 -10.50 -19.83 21.39
C ILE A 80 -11.49 -20.51 22.34
N PRO A 81 -11.98 -21.73 22.03
CA PRO A 81 -12.85 -22.46 22.92
C PRO A 81 -12.11 -22.84 24.21
N ALA A 82 -12.86 -23.04 25.30
CA ALA A 82 -12.28 -23.53 26.55
C ALA A 82 -11.56 -24.88 26.31
N ALA A 83 -10.50 -25.11 27.09
CA ALA A 83 -9.78 -26.37 27.02
C ALA A 83 -10.76 -27.53 27.28
N PRO A 84 -10.82 -28.54 26.40
CA PRO A 84 -11.68 -29.68 26.61
C PRO A 84 -11.23 -30.45 27.86
N THR A 85 -12.20 -31.04 28.55
CA THR A 85 -11.91 -31.99 29.63
C THR A 85 -11.23 -33.25 29.07
N ARG A 86 -10.57 -34.01 29.94
CA ARG A 86 -9.91 -35.28 29.57
C ARG A 86 -10.89 -36.25 28.89
N GLU A 87 -12.15 -36.26 29.32
CA GLU A 87 -13.18 -37.14 28.77
C GLU A 87 -13.59 -36.72 27.36
N GLU A 88 -13.77 -35.42 27.13
CA GLU A 88 -14.09 -34.85 25.81
C GLU A 88 -12.92 -35.04 24.83
N TRP A 89 -11.67 -34.93 25.30
CA TRP A 89 -10.48 -35.19 24.49
C TRP A 89 -10.40 -36.65 24.02
N LEU A 90 -10.81 -37.60 24.86
CA LEU A 90 -10.80 -39.03 24.53
C LEU A 90 -11.97 -39.43 23.61
N GLN A 91 -13.06 -38.66 23.60
CA GLN A 91 -14.22 -38.86 22.72
C GLN A 91 -14.11 -38.12 21.38
N ALA A 92 -13.23 -37.11 21.28
CA ALA A 92 -12.92 -36.43 20.04
C ALA A 92 -12.32 -37.44 19.05
N ARG A 93 -13.20 -38.02 18.22
CA ARG A 93 -12.87 -39.02 17.22
C ARG A 93 -11.65 -38.55 16.42
N VAL A 94 -10.58 -39.32 16.49
CA VAL A 94 -9.52 -39.32 15.48
C VAL A 94 -10.22 -39.35 14.12
N ILE A 95 -9.94 -38.37 13.28
CA ILE A 95 -10.47 -38.34 11.91
C ILE A 95 -9.94 -39.61 11.26
N ASP A 96 -10.80 -40.63 11.11
CA ASP A 96 -10.45 -41.84 10.37
C ASP A 96 -10.16 -41.42 8.92
N PRO A 97 -8.93 -41.55 8.42
CA PRO A 97 -8.60 -41.15 7.05
C PRO A 97 -9.37 -41.95 5.99
N GLU A 98 -10.00 -43.07 6.37
CA GLU A 98 -10.83 -43.91 5.48
C GLU A 98 -12.25 -43.39 5.24
N LYS A 99 -12.69 -42.32 5.94
CA LYS A 99 -14.04 -41.74 5.77
C LYS A 99 -14.04 -40.36 5.10
N LEU A 100 -12.95 -39.96 4.42
CA LEU A 100 -13.07 -38.87 3.46
C LEU A 100 -13.89 -39.36 2.26
N PRO A 101 -14.98 -38.67 1.87
CA PRO A 101 -15.60 -38.93 0.58
C PRO A 101 -14.58 -38.63 -0.51
N HIS A 102 -14.05 -39.69 -1.12
CA HIS A 102 -13.45 -39.58 -2.45
C HIS A 102 -14.62 -39.39 -3.39
N ASP A 103 -15.00 -38.14 -3.67
CA ASP A 103 -15.59 -37.68 -4.94
C ASP A 103 -16.01 -36.21 -4.83
N ALA A 104 -15.51 -35.41 -5.79
CA ALA A 104 -15.98 -34.12 -6.34
C ALA A 104 -16.32 -32.95 -5.39
#